data_AF-A0A956BN11-F1
#
_entry.id   AF-A0A956BN11-F1
#
_cell.length_a   1.000
_cell.length_b   1.000
_cell.length_c   1.000
_cell.angle_alpha   90.00
_cell.angle_beta   90.00
_cell.angle_gamma   90.00
#
_symmetry.space_group_name_H-M   'P 1'
#
loop_
_entity.id
_entity.type
_entity.pdbx_description
1 polymer ?
#
loop_
_entity_poly.entity_id
_entity_poly.type
_entity_poly.pdbx_seq_one_letter_code
_entity_poly.pdbx_strand_id
1 'polypeptide(L)'
;LDWPLVCVVDDAKRAASTNTRFLWTVFTRFEPAADILAASQRIVRHHVVYEGTIAIDARMKPSYPAELFCDPDTARTVSDRWNEYFPAKGVVMGDSDAGHLDEA
;
A
#
# COMPACT_ATOMS: atom_id res chain seq x y z
N LEU A 1 -27.05 -6.04 3.43
CA LEU A 1 -25.63 -6.32 3.16
C LEU A 1 -24.86 -5.63 4.28
N ASP A 2 -24.42 -6.39 5.28
CA ASP A 2 -23.64 -5.88 6.42
C ASP A 2 -22.15 -5.98 6.09
N TRP A 3 -21.60 -4.95 5.45
CA TRP A 3 -20.16 -4.81 5.29
C TRP A 3 -19.65 -3.87 6.38
N PRO A 4 -18.88 -4.35 7.37
CA PRO A 4 -18.37 -3.48 8.44
C PRO A 4 -17.32 -2.48 7.92
N LEU A 5 -16.58 -2.86 6.85
CA LEU A 5 -15.54 -2.07 6.23
C LEU A 5 -15.61 -2.18 4.70
N VAL A 6 -15.42 -1.07 4.01
CA VAL A 6 -15.31 -0.98 2.54
C VAL A 6 -14.05 -0.20 2.19
N CYS A 7 -13.13 -0.79 1.43
CA CYS A 7 -11.95 -0.09 0.93
C CYS A 7 -12.17 0.33 -0.52
N VAL A 8 -12.06 1.62 -0.81
CA VAL A 8 -12.09 2.17 -2.17
C VAL A 8 -10.66 2.34 -2.65
N VAL A 9 -10.33 1.69 -3.77
CA VAL A 9 -8.98 1.63 -4.33
C VAL A 9 -9.04 1.76 -5.85
N ASP A 10 -7.92 2.09 -6.48
CA ASP A 10 -7.84 2.27 -7.93
C ASP A 10 -8.07 0.96 -8.71
N ASP A 11 -7.58 -0.17 -8.19
CA ASP A 11 -7.76 -1.52 -8.74
C ASP A 11 -8.01 -2.52 -7.62
N ALA A 12 -9.27 -2.92 -7.44
CA ALA A 12 -9.67 -3.85 -6.38
C ALA A 12 -9.09 -5.26 -6.54
N LYS A 13 -8.94 -5.76 -7.79
CA LYS A 13 -8.39 -7.10 -8.03
C LYS A 13 -6.91 -7.12 -7.65
N ARG A 14 -6.17 -6.09 -8.05
CA ARG A 14 -4.76 -5.97 -7.70
C ARG A 14 -4.58 -5.75 -6.21
N ALA A 15 -5.33 -4.84 -5.58
CA ALA A 15 -5.22 -4.58 -4.15
C ALA A 15 -5.52 -5.82 -3.29
N ALA A 16 -6.48 -6.65 -3.70
CA ALA A 16 -6.86 -7.87 -2.98
C ALA A 16 -6.05 -9.13 -3.36
N SER A 17 -5.03 -9.00 -4.20
CA SER A 17 -4.27 -10.16 -4.71
C SER A 17 -3.45 -10.87 -3.62
N THR A 18 -2.91 -10.13 -2.65
CA THR A 18 -2.20 -10.66 -1.48
C THR A 18 -2.54 -9.81 -0.25
N ASN A 19 -2.33 -10.38 0.95
CA ASN A 19 -2.49 -9.63 2.20
C ASN A 19 -1.50 -8.45 2.28
N THR A 20 -0.24 -8.66 1.87
CA THR A 20 0.79 -7.61 1.89
C THR A 20 0.41 -6.45 0.99
N ARG A 21 -0.06 -6.74 -0.23
CA ARG A 21 -0.51 -5.69 -1.16
C ARG A 21 -1.79 -5.01 -0.69
N PHE A 22 -2.73 -5.73 -0.09
CA PHE A 22 -3.93 -5.15 0.50
C PHE A 22 -3.54 -4.14 1.59
N LEU A 23 -2.69 -4.57 2.54
CA LEU A 23 -2.24 -3.73 3.63
C LEU A 23 -1.48 -2.50 3.11
N TRP A 24 -0.53 -2.70 2.20
CA TRP A 24 0.21 -1.60 1.59
C TRP A 24 -0.71 -0.62 0.90
N THR A 25 -1.59 -1.11 0.01
CA THR A 25 -2.48 -0.24 -0.78
C THR A 25 -3.44 0.55 0.11
N VAL A 26 -4.08 -0.10 1.08
CA VAL A 26 -5.10 0.54 1.92
C VAL A 26 -4.48 1.51 2.92
N PHE A 27 -3.36 1.14 3.56
CA PHE A 27 -2.84 1.89 4.71
C PHE A 27 -1.68 2.86 4.37
N THR A 28 -1.19 2.91 3.13
CA THR A 28 -0.17 3.90 2.72
C THR A 28 -0.72 5.03 1.84
N ARG A 29 -1.95 4.91 1.35
CA ARG A 29 -2.55 5.86 0.41
C ARG A 29 -3.66 6.71 0.98
N PHE A 30 -4.01 6.56 2.26
CA PHE A 30 -5.11 7.29 2.88
C PHE A 30 -4.61 8.26 3.96
N GLU A 31 -5.27 9.40 4.08
CA GLU A 31 -5.11 10.34 5.17
C GLU A 31 -6.22 10.08 6.21
N PRO A 32 -5.89 9.70 7.45
CA PRO A 32 -6.90 9.24 8.42
C PRO A 32 -8.05 10.21 8.71
N ALA A 33 -7.81 11.53 8.67
CA ALA A 33 -8.86 12.51 8.98
C ALA A 33 -9.81 12.77 7.80
N ALA A 34 -9.33 12.72 6.56
CA ALA A 34 -10.09 13.07 5.35
C ALA A 34 -10.67 11.84 4.63
N ASP A 35 -10.00 10.69 4.72
CA ASP A 35 -10.33 9.52 3.89
C ASP A 35 -11.08 8.42 4.64
N ILE A 36 -11.34 8.58 5.95
CA ILE A 36 -12.24 7.71 6.71
C ILE A 36 -13.66 8.27 6.67
N LEU A 37 -14.55 7.52 6.03
CA LEU A 37 -15.97 7.80 5.93
C LEU A 37 -16.75 6.80 6.79
N ALA A 38 -17.88 7.22 7.33
CA ALA A 38 -18.77 6.34 8.09
C ALA A 38 -20.22 6.61 7.72
N ALA A 39 -21.07 5.60 7.89
CA ALA A 39 -22.51 5.75 7.68
C ALA A 39 -23.12 6.85 8.59
N SER A 40 -22.64 6.96 9.82
CA SER A 40 -22.94 8.07 10.72
C SER A 40 -21.76 8.42 11.63
N GLN A 41 -21.77 9.65 12.15
CA GLN A 41 -20.79 10.13 13.11
C GLN A 41 -21.45 10.96 14.21
N ARG A 42 -20.89 10.92 15.42
CA ARG A 42 -21.30 11.79 16.53
C ARG A 42 -20.12 12.18 17.40
N ILE A 43 -20.25 13.26 18.16
CA ILE A 43 -19.22 13.74 19.07
C ILE A 43 -19.52 13.28 20.50
N VAL A 44 -18.56 12.61 21.13
CA VAL A 44 -18.64 12.13 22.52
C VAL A 44 -17.44 12.64 23.29
N ARG A 45 -17.65 13.57 24.23
CA ARG A 45 -16.56 14.16 25.03
C ARG A 45 -15.41 14.67 24.15
N HIS A 46 -15.73 15.44 23.10
CA HIS A 46 -14.81 15.97 22.08
C HIS A 46 -14.12 14.95 21.17
N HIS A 47 -14.53 13.67 21.18
CA HIS A 47 -14.04 12.65 20.26
C HIS A 47 -15.08 12.41 19.16
N VAL A 48 -14.64 12.34 17.91
CA VAL A 48 -15.49 11.86 16.80
C VAL A 48 -15.61 10.35 16.92
N VAL A 49 -16.85 9.86 17.00
CA VAL A 49 -17.19 8.44 17.02
C VAL A 49 -17.87 8.10 15.71
N TYR A 50 -17.33 7.10 15.01
CA TYR A 50 -17.86 6.59 13.76
C TYR A 50 -18.74 5.36 14.02
N GLU A 51 -19.88 5.26 13.34
CA GLU A 51 -20.86 4.19 13.54
C GLU A 51 -21.32 3.61 12.19
N GLY A 52 -21.64 2.32 12.20
CA GLY A 52 -22.05 1.57 11.01
C GLY A 52 -20.88 1.18 10.10
N THR A 53 -21.16 1.02 8.81
CA THR A 53 -20.14 0.72 7.79
C THR A 53 -19.11 1.85 7.71
N ILE A 54 -17.84 1.48 7.81
CA ILE A 54 -16.71 2.37 7.57
C ILE A 54 -16.25 2.21 6.13
N ALA A 55 -15.93 3.31 5.46
CA ALA A 55 -15.24 3.28 4.19
C ALA A 55 -13.89 4.00 4.28
N ILE A 56 -12.85 3.42 3.67
CA ILE A 56 -11.52 4.02 3.56
C ILE A 56 -11.28 4.33 2.08
N ASP A 57 -11.08 5.61 1.76
CA ASP A 57 -10.64 6.02 0.43
C ASP A 57 -9.12 5.93 0.31
N ALA A 58 -8.64 4.81 -0.19
CA ALA A 58 -7.22 4.53 -0.43
C ALA A 58 -6.82 4.64 -1.90
N ARG A 59 -7.59 5.40 -2.71
CA ARG A 59 -7.18 5.74 -4.08
C ARG A 59 -5.99 6.68 -4.07
N MET A 60 -5.20 6.66 -5.14
CA MET A 60 -4.08 7.59 -5.30
C MET A 60 -4.59 9.04 -5.41
N LYS A 61 -3.99 9.96 -4.64
CA LYS A 61 -4.38 11.38 -4.66
C LYS A 61 -3.56 12.13 -5.71
N PRO A 62 -4.13 13.12 -6.42
CA PRO A 62 -3.39 13.89 -7.44
C PRO A 62 -2.17 14.64 -6.89
N SER A 63 -2.16 14.95 -5.59
CA SER A 63 -1.04 15.63 -4.93
C SER A 63 0.11 14.70 -4.54
N TYR A 64 -0.06 13.37 -4.64
CA TYR A 64 1.01 12.44 -4.32
C TYR A 64 2.13 12.56 -5.36
N PRO A 65 3.40 12.45 -4.95
CA PRO A 65 4.49 12.37 -5.89
C PRO A 65 4.33 11.13 -6.78
N ALA A 66 4.95 11.17 -7.95
CA ALA A 66 5.06 10.00 -8.79
C ALA A 66 5.76 8.85 -8.04
N GLU A 67 5.42 7.63 -8.41
CA GLU A 67 6.08 6.44 -7.89
C GLU A 67 7.59 6.50 -8.17
N LEU A 68 8.37 6.09 -7.18
CA LEU A 68 9.82 6.09 -7.28
C LEU A 68 10.28 4.78 -7.92
N PHE A 69 11.16 4.90 -8.89
CA PHE A 69 11.81 3.77 -9.55
C PHE A 69 13.32 3.90 -9.41
N CYS A 70 14.03 2.78 -9.40
CA CYS A 70 15.48 2.84 -9.43
C CYS A 70 15.99 3.43 -10.73
N ASP A 71 17.11 4.17 -10.65
CA ASP A 71 17.85 4.58 -11.83
C ASP A 71 18.30 3.32 -12.63
N PRO A 72 18.01 3.21 -13.94
CA PRO A 72 18.25 1.98 -14.68
C PRO A 72 19.71 1.52 -14.72
N ASP A 73 20.66 2.47 -14.76
CA ASP A 73 22.08 2.16 -14.79
C ASP A 73 22.58 1.67 -13.43
N THR A 74 22.06 2.26 -12.36
CA THR A 74 22.31 1.82 -10.99
C THR A 74 21.72 0.43 -10.74
N ALA A 75 20.45 0.20 -11.12
CA ALA A 75 19.78 -1.09 -10.98
C ALA A 75 20.53 -2.21 -11.71
N ARG A 76 20.99 -1.94 -12.94
CA ARG A 76 21.82 -2.88 -13.72
C ARG A 76 23.15 -3.16 -13.03
N THR A 77 23.85 -2.12 -12.57
CA THR A 77 25.14 -2.27 -11.88
C THR A 77 25.02 -3.14 -10.63
N VAL A 78 23.96 -2.97 -9.84
CA VAL A 78 23.70 -3.81 -8.66
C VAL A 78 23.38 -5.25 -9.06
N SER A 79 22.52 -5.42 -10.08
CA SER A 79 22.11 -6.74 -10.56
C SER A 79 23.29 -7.56 -11.08
N ASP A 80 24.14 -6.96 -11.92
CA ASP A 80 25.32 -7.63 -12.51
C ASP A 80 26.33 -8.05 -11.43
N ARG A 81 26.47 -7.25 -10.38
CA ARG A 81 27.47 -7.44 -9.32
C ARG A 81 26.93 -8.15 -8.07
N TRP A 82 25.67 -8.60 -8.07
CA TRP A 82 25.05 -9.14 -6.85
C TRP A 82 25.83 -10.32 -6.25
N ASN A 83 26.30 -11.24 -7.10
CA ASN A 83 27.09 -12.38 -6.65
C ASN A 83 28.47 -11.99 -6.11
N GLU A 84 29.01 -10.83 -6.50
CA GLU A 84 30.23 -10.27 -5.91
C GLU A 84 29.97 -9.76 -4.49
N TYR A 85 28.83 -9.09 -4.29
CA TYR A 85 28.42 -8.56 -2.98
C TYR A 85 28.02 -9.66 -2.01
N PHE A 86 27.41 -10.75 -2.52
CA PHE A 86 26.93 -11.88 -1.73
C PHE A 86 27.55 -13.21 -2.19
N PRO A 87 28.85 -13.44 -1.95
CA PRO A 87 29.58 -14.61 -2.48
C PRO A 87 29.06 -15.96 -1.94
N ALA A 88 28.43 -15.97 -0.76
CA ALA A 88 27.81 -17.16 -0.19
C ALA A 88 26.51 -17.58 -0.91
N LYS A 89 25.96 -16.75 -1.81
CA LYS A 89 24.72 -16.97 -2.58
C LYS A 89 23.48 -17.27 -1.71
N GLY A 90 23.51 -16.86 -0.44
CA GLY A 90 22.37 -16.98 0.49
C GLY A 90 21.33 -15.86 0.35
N VAL A 91 21.57 -14.89 -0.53
CA VAL A 91 20.68 -13.74 -0.75
C VAL A 91 20.27 -13.71 -2.22
N VAL A 92 18.97 -13.85 -2.48
CA VAL A 92 18.40 -13.81 -3.83
C VAL A 92 18.22 -12.35 -4.27
N MET A 93 18.46 -12.06 -5.55
CA MET A 93 18.12 -10.77 -6.14
C MET A 93 16.61 -10.52 -6.06
N GLY A 94 16.22 -9.42 -5.45
CA GLY A 94 14.83 -8.98 -5.42
C GLY A 94 14.49 -7.99 -6.53
N ASP A 95 13.18 -7.76 -6.72
CA ASP A 95 12.66 -6.67 -7.54
C ASP A 95 12.36 -5.46 -6.64
N SER A 96 13.18 -4.41 -6.75
CA SER A 96 13.02 -3.18 -5.95
C SER A 96 11.75 -2.43 -6.27
N ASP A 97 11.30 -2.47 -7.52
CA ASP A 97 10.19 -1.67 -8.01
C ASP A 97 8.85 -2.33 -7.65
N ALA A 98 8.80 -3.66 -7.60
CA ALA A 98 7.63 -4.42 -7.16
C ALA A 98 7.46 -4.49 -5.63
N GLY A 99 8.51 -4.18 -4.86
CA GLY A 99 8.51 -4.17 -3.40
C GLY A 99 8.14 -5.51 -2.74
N HIS A 100 8.24 -6.62 -3.48
CA HIS A 100 7.82 -7.97 -3.06
C HIS A 100 6.39 -8.04 -2.54
N LEU A 101 5.50 -7.15 -2.97
CA LEU A 101 4.13 -7.10 -2.49
C LEU A 101 3.28 -8.29 -2.97
N ASP A 102 3.78 -9.04 -3.96
CA ASP A 102 3.07 -10.16 -4.62
C ASP A 102 3.54 -11.54 -4.19
N GLU A 103 4.61 -11.60 -3.40
CA GLU A 103 5.15 -12.84 -2.89
C GLU A 103 4.55 -13.05 -1.49
N ALA A 104 3.79 -14.13 -1.32
CA ALA A 104 3.13 -14.51 -0.07
C ALA A 104 3.87 -15.65 0.63
#